data_AF-A0A2V7CXG3-F1
#
_entry.id   AF-A0A2V7CXG3-F1
#
_cell.length_a   1.000
_cell.length_b   1.000
_cell.length_c   1.000
_cell.angle_alpha   90.00
_cell.angle_beta   90.00
_cell.angle_gamma   90.00
#
_symmetry.space_group_name_H-M   'P 1'
#
loop_
_entity.id
_entity.type
_entity.pdbx_description
1 polymer ?
#
loop_
_entity_poly.entity_id
_entity_poly.type
_entity_poly.pdbx_seq_one_letter_code
_entity_poly.pdbx_strand_id
1 'polypeptide(L)'
;MSADSGFGHNVFKDSGTIVPVNTATIVPFPDEQTTALTNATFMQFLSTKFGLMVGKVYMLDGFQGEFRGNYRTQFMNLGLVFPTAMDLVPISAFGGGIIAIPWENVLLSALLLDPSGTPTNNDISEAFQDGFTVVAGGKVTTKPFGLVGHQQVGGMWSDKTRLALSQDPSNISRMLLESKFPLLGDPGPLLHRFLERFFPQLLTPVQPPRTENSTWAVFYGFDQYLAEDVETAVVGGIRLYVRF
;
A
#
# COMPACT_ATOMS: atom_id res chain seq x y z
N MET A 1 12.63 -5.92 14.38
CA MET A 1 12.96 -6.77 13.22
C MET A 1 11.94 -7.89 13.15
N SER A 2 11.39 -8.19 11.98
CA SER A 2 10.46 -9.30 11.73
C SER A 2 10.62 -9.84 10.30
N ALA A 3 10.30 -11.12 10.14
CA ALA A 3 10.21 -11.79 8.85
C ALA A 3 8.81 -12.38 8.70
N ASP A 4 8.32 -12.46 7.47
CA ASP A 4 7.03 -13.07 7.14
C ASP A 4 7.24 -14.16 6.08
N SER A 5 6.46 -15.24 6.20
CA SER A 5 6.45 -16.37 5.27
C SER A 5 5.09 -16.45 4.59
N GLY A 6 5.08 -16.49 3.27
CA GLY A 6 3.88 -16.71 2.46
C GLY A 6 3.54 -18.19 2.40
N PHE A 7 2.26 -18.51 2.58
CA PHE A 7 1.73 -19.87 2.45
C PHE A 7 0.33 -19.85 1.83
N GLY A 8 0.03 -20.87 1.02
CA GLY A 8 -1.26 -21.02 0.32
C GLY A 8 -1.38 -20.17 -0.94
N HIS A 9 -2.62 -20.05 -1.44
CA HIS A 9 -2.99 -19.27 -2.62
C HIS A 9 -4.08 -18.25 -2.28
N ASN A 10 -4.15 -17.17 -3.05
CA ASN A 10 -5.22 -16.18 -2.92
C ASN A 10 -6.31 -16.37 -3.99
N VAL A 11 -7.49 -15.82 -3.71
CA VAL A 11 -8.66 -15.86 -4.61
C VAL A 11 -8.88 -14.55 -5.38
N PHE A 12 -7.91 -13.63 -5.40
CA PHE A 12 -8.13 -12.26 -5.89
C PHE A 12 -8.49 -12.20 -7.37
N LYS A 13 -7.88 -13.07 -8.18
CA LYS A 13 -8.19 -13.19 -9.61
C LYS A 13 -9.62 -13.70 -9.84
N ASP A 14 -10.05 -14.65 -9.02
CA ASP A 14 -11.37 -15.28 -9.14
C ASP A 14 -12.49 -14.40 -8.58
N SER A 15 -12.18 -13.56 -7.59
CA SER A 15 -13.15 -12.64 -6.98
C SER A 15 -13.41 -11.37 -7.81
N GLY A 16 -12.57 -11.07 -8.80
CA GLY A 16 -12.67 -9.85 -9.62
C GLY A 16 -12.48 -8.56 -8.81
N THR A 17 -11.88 -8.64 -7.61
CA THR A 17 -11.72 -7.51 -6.69
C THR A 17 -10.42 -6.77 -6.94
N ILE A 18 -10.47 -5.44 -6.91
CA ILE A 18 -9.26 -4.59 -6.96
C ILE A 18 -8.57 -4.45 -5.60
N VAL A 19 -9.29 -4.70 -4.50
CA VAL A 19 -8.74 -4.69 -3.13
C VAL A 19 -8.64 -6.12 -2.61
N PRO A 20 -7.49 -6.54 -2.06
CA PRO A 20 -7.32 -7.86 -1.44
C PRO A 20 -8.40 -8.17 -0.40
N VAL A 21 -9.14 -9.26 -0.63
CA VAL A 21 -10.11 -9.79 0.35
C VAL A 21 -9.43 -10.40 1.56
N ASN A 22 -8.16 -10.80 1.42
CA ASN A 22 -7.33 -11.33 2.48
C ASN A 22 -5.91 -10.72 2.45
N THR A 23 -5.64 -9.81 3.37
CA THR A 23 -4.36 -9.10 3.46
C THR A 23 -3.20 -10.05 3.81
N ALA A 24 -3.43 -11.17 4.49
CA ALA A 24 -2.35 -12.08 4.84
C ALA A 24 -1.69 -12.70 3.60
N THR A 25 -2.42 -12.86 2.50
CA THR A 25 -1.92 -13.52 1.28
C THR A 25 -1.18 -12.59 0.32
N ILE A 26 -1.01 -11.30 0.67
CA ILE A 26 -0.14 -10.36 -0.06
C ILE A 26 1.23 -10.19 0.60
N VAL A 27 1.49 -10.88 1.72
CA VAL A 27 2.72 -10.80 2.50
C VAL A 27 3.47 -12.13 2.43
N PRO A 28 4.78 -12.17 2.20
CA PRO A 28 5.65 -11.02 1.90
C PRO A 28 5.49 -10.51 0.45
N PHE A 29 4.94 -11.33 -0.44
CA PHE A 29 4.60 -10.97 -1.81
C PHE A 29 3.33 -11.74 -2.23
N PRO A 30 2.45 -11.15 -3.06
CA PRO A 30 1.21 -11.82 -3.47
C PRO A 30 1.42 -13.17 -4.17
N ASP A 31 0.74 -14.21 -3.68
CA ASP A 31 0.74 -15.57 -4.26
C ASP A 31 2.11 -16.28 -4.30
N GLU A 32 3.11 -15.77 -3.57
CA GLU A 32 4.44 -16.39 -3.48
C GLU A 32 4.63 -17.16 -2.16
N GLN A 33 5.06 -18.42 -2.26
CA GLN A 33 5.45 -19.24 -1.13
C GLN A 33 6.92 -19.00 -0.78
N THR A 34 7.22 -17.79 -0.29
CA THR A 34 8.57 -17.35 0.06
C THR A 34 8.65 -16.80 1.47
N THR A 35 9.85 -16.70 2.02
CA THR A 35 10.12 -16.06 3.31
C THR A 35 10.97 -14.83 3.10
N ALA A 36 10.57 -13.72 3.69
CA ALA A 36 11.24 -12.45 3.48
C ALA A 36 11.40 -11.65 4.78
N LEU A 37 12.50 -10.91 4.89
CA LEU A 37 12.72 -9.94 5.95
C LEU A 37 11.92 -8.68 5.62
N THR A 38 10.72 -8.54 6.19
CA THR A 38 9.77 -7.46 5.89
C THR A 38 9.98 -6.22 6.75
N ASN A 39 10.63 -6.37 7.93
CA ASN A 39 10.96 -5.27 8.81
C ASN A 39 12.34 -5.45 9.45
N ALA A 40 13.19 -4.45 9.32
CA ALA A 40 14.42 -4.31 10.08
C ALA A 40 14.74 -2.83 10.30
N THR A 41 14.04 -2.20 11.24
CA THR A 41 14.25 -0.78 11.60
C THR A 41 15.04 -0.61 12.90
N PHE A 42 15.92 0.39 12.93
CA PHE A 42 16.48 0.99 14.13
C PHE A 42 15.80 2.34 14.39
N MET A 43 15.37 2.60 15.64
CA MET A 43 14.74 3.85 16.03
C MET A 43 15.40 4.40 17.30
N GLN A 44 15.66 5.71 17.32
CA GLN A 44 16.24 6.40 18.47
C GLN A 44 15.52 7.72 18.71
N PHE A 45 14.99 7.90 19.91
CA PHE A 45 14.53 9.20 20.38
C PHE A 45 15.73 10.05 20.82
N LEU A 46 15.86 11.23 20.20
CA LEU A 46 16.88 12.22 20.56
C LEU A 46 16.40 13.17 21.67
N SER A 47 15.08 13.18 21.92
CA SER A 47 14.42 13.83 23.05
C SER A 47 13.12 13.10 23.35
N THR A 48 12.36 13.52 24.37
CA THR A 48 11.01 12.98 24.62
C THR A 48 10.01 13.33 23.51
N LYS A 49 10.35 14.27 22.62
CA LYS A 49 9.45 14.81 21.59
C LYS A 49 9.90 14.52 20.16
N PHE A 50 11.07 13.92 19.97
CA PHE A 50 11.64 13.76 18.63
C PHE A 50 12.45 12.47 18.53
N GLY A 51 12.16 11.68 17.51
CA GLY A 51 12.88 10.46 17.19
C GLY A 51 13.19 10.32 15.71
N LEU A 52 14.25 9.58 15.43
CA LEU A 52 14.70 9.20 14.10
C LEU A 52 14.53 7.68 13.94
N MET A 53 14.23 7.25 12.72
CA MET A 53 14.23 5.84 12.35
C MET A 53 14.91 5.62 11.00
N VAL A 54 15.54 4.46 10.84
CA VAL A 54 16.16 4.02 9.59
C VAL A 54 16.12 2.50 9.47
N GLY A 55 16.04 2.00 8.25
CA GLY A 55 16.15 0.56 7.94
C GLY A 55 15.09 0.12 6.94
N LYS A 56 14.65 -1.14 7.06
CA LYS A 56 13.60 -1.70 6.23
C LYS A 56 12.26 -1.58 6.94
N VAL A 57 11.37 -0.74 6.42
CA VAL A 57 10.11 -0.33 7.06
C VAL A 57 8.96 -1.17 6.51
N TYR A 58 8.13 -1.70 7.41
CA TYR A 58 6.91 -2.42 7.06
C TYR A 58 5.70 -1.49 7.15
N MET A 59 5.03 -1.25 6.03
CA MET A 59 4.07 -0.16 5.89
C MET A 59 2.63 -0.55 6.19
N LEU A 60 2.26 -1.84 6.13
CA LEU A 60 0.89 -2.27 6.44
C LEU A 60 0.51 -1.97 7.89
N ASP A 61 1.49 -1.91 8.81
CA ASP A 61 1.28 -1.53 10.21
C ASP A 61 1.46 -0.02 10.46
N GLY A 62 1.81 0.78 9.43
CA GLY A 62 2.09 2.21 9.55
C GLY A 62 0.84 3.08 9.77
N PHE A 63 -0.36 2.53 9.56
CA PHE A 63 -1.63 3.26 9.62
C PHE A 63 -2.65 2.61 10.56
N GLN A 64 -2.20 1.86 11.55
CA GLN A 64 -3.10 1.24 12.52
C GLN A 64 -3.91 2.32 13.27
N GLY A 65 -5.20 2.02 13.45
CA GLY A 65 -6.09 2.77 14.31
C GLY A 65 -6.67 1.85 15.38
N GLU A 66 -7.21 2.42 16.46
CA GLU A 66 -7.74 1.67 17.60
C GLU A 66 -8.76 0.59 17.17
N PHE A 67 -9.61 0.91 16.17
CA PHE A 67 -10.68 0.04 15.69
C PHE A 67 -10.41 -0.69 14.39
N ARG A 68 -9.26 -0.44 13.75
CA ARG A 68 -8.86 -1.18 12.56
C ARG A 68 -7.86 -2.27 12.89
N GLY A 69 -7.10 -2.08 13.98
CA GLY A 69 -5.97 -2.92 14.35
C GLY A 69 -5.06 -3.16 13.14
N ASN A 70 -4.69 -4.41 12.95
CA ASN A 70 -4.06 -4.88 11.72
C ASN A 70 -4.76 -6.12 11.18
N TYR A 71 -4.27 -6.62 10.05
CA TYR A 71 -4.84 -7.78 9.39
C TYR A 71 -4.69 -9.10 10.15
N ARG A 72 -3.87 -9.12 11.21
CA ARG A 72 -3.65 -10.30 12.06
C ARG A 72 -4.66 -10.37 13.22
N THR A 73 -5.23 -9.23 13.63
CA THR A 73 -6.05 -9.15 14.86
C THR A 73 -7.50 -8.71 14.64
N GLN A 74 -7.83 -7.99 13.57
CA GLN A 74 -9.17 -7.43 13.40
C GLN A 74 -9.82 -7.75 12.06
N PHE A 75 -9.38 -7.16 10.96
CA PHE A 75 -10.03 -7.34 9.66
C PHE A 75 -9.13 -8.05 8.66
N MET A 76 -9.69 -9.04 7.97
CA MET A 76 -8.98 -9.75 6.91
C MET A 76 -8.81 -8.89 5.64
N ASN A 77 -9.80 -8.06 5.32
CA ASN A 77 -9.85 -7.25 4.09
C ASN A 77 -8.90 -6.03 4.14
N LEU A 78 -8.11 -5.81 3.08
CA LEU A 78 -7.11 -4.73 3.05
C LEU A 78 -7.76 -3.34 3.16
N GLY A 79 -8.92 -3.13 2.54
CA GLY A 79 -9.61 -1.84 2.54
C GLY A 79 -10.09 -1.39 3.92
N LEU A 80 -10.24 -2.32 4.86
CA LEU A 80 -10.61 -2.04 6.24
C LEU A 80 -9.40 -1.74 7.13
N VAL A 81 -8.23 -2.32 6.85
CA VAL A 81 -7.02 -2.16 7.67
C VAL A 81 -6.10 -1.04 7.18
N PHE A 82 -6.01 -0.82 5.86
CA PHE A 82 -5.02 0.05 5.23
C PHE A 82 -5.68 1.10 4.32
N PRO A 83 -5.19 2.36 4.29
CA PRO A 83 -5.73 3.38 3.38
C PRO A 83 -5.39 3.02 1.94
N THR A 84 -6.38 2.58 1.16
CA THR A 84 -6.16 2.14 -0.23
C THR A 84 -5.69 3.27 -1.15
N ALA A 85 -5.94 4.53 -0.78
CA ALA A 85 -5.30 5.68 -1.42
C ALA A 85 -3.76 5.63 -1.37
N MET A 86 -3.19 4.91 -0.38
CA MET A 86 -1.76 4.67 -0.19
C MET A 86 -1.29 3.33 -0.80
N ASP A 87 -2.07 2.65 -1.65
CA ASP A 87 -1.70 1.33 -2.21
C ASP A 87 -0.42 1.36 -3.07
N LEU A 88 0.03 2.55 -3.50
CA LEU A 88 1.31 2.73 -4.20
C LEU A 88 2.51 2.85 -3.25
N VAL A 89 2.27 2.94 -1.94
CA VAL A 89 3.30 2.82 -0.92
C VAL A 89 3.66 1.33 -0.79
N PRO A 90 4.93 0.96 -0.94
CA PRO A 90 5.34 -0.44 -0.87
C PRO A 90 5.08 -1.04 0.51
N ILE A 91 4.70 -2.32 0.55
CA ILE A 91 4.44 -3.08 1.79
C ILE A 91 5.69 -3.14 2.69
N SER A 92 6.87 -3.29 2.09
CA SER A 92 8.17 -3.29 2.75
C SER A 92 9.20 -2.60 1.87
N ALA A 93 9.89 -1.60 2.41
CA ALA A 93 10.90 -0.83 1.67
C ALA A 93 12.03 -0.34 2.57
N PHE A 94 13.21 -0.15 2.00
CA PHE A 94 14.27 0.60 2.66
C PHE A 94 13.89 2.07 2.81
N GLY A 95 14.29 2.67 3.91
CA GLY A 95 14.05 4.07 4.15
C GLY A 95 14.36 4.49 5.57
N GLY A 96 13.81 5.64 5.92
CA GLY A 96 13.96 6.22 7.24
C GLY A 96 13.08 7.43 7.39
N GLY A 97 13.09 8.03 8.56
CA GLY A 97 12.24 9.17 8.82
C GLY A 97 12.28 9.66 10.24
N ILE A 98 11.30 10.49 10.55
CA ILE A 98 11.20 11.20 11.81
C ILE A 98 9.83 10.99 12.43
N ILE A 99 9.82 11.03 13.76
CA ILE A 99 8.62 11.07 14.56
C ILE A 99 8.72 12.28 15.48
N ALA A 100 7.67 13.10 15.54
CA ALA A 100 7.58 14.26 16.41
C ALA A 100 6.32 14.20 17.28
N ILE A 101 6.48 14.52 18.57
CA ILE A 101 5.42 14.59 19.57
C ILE A 101 5.39 16.02 20.12
N PRO A 102 4.87 17.00 19.36
CA PRO A 102 4.90 18.40 19.79
C PRO A 102 4.12 18.63 21.10
N TRP A 103 3.02 17.89 21.28
CA TRP A 103 2.13 17.92 22.46
C TRP A 103 1.64 16.51 22.81
N GLU A 104 1.10 16.34 24.03
CA GLU A 104 0.73 15.05 24.65
C GLU A 104 -0.24 14.19 23.82
N ASN A 105 -1.01 14.78 22.90
CA ASN A 105 -2.02 14.10 22.10
C ASN A 105 -1.81 14.26 20.59
N VAL A 106 -0.63 14.67 20.15
CA VAL A 106 -0.32 14.90 18.73
C VAL A 106 0.93 14.12 18.36
N LEU A 107 0.79 13.23 17.39
CA LEU A 107 1.89 12.47 16.79
C LEU A 107 2.01 12.89 15.34
N LEU A 108 3.20 13.30 14.92
CA LEU A 108 3.53 13.60 13.52
C LEU A 108 4.62 12.63 13.07
N SER A 109 4.55 12.19 11.82
CA SER A 109 5.61 11.38 11.22
C SER A 109 5.82 11.76 9.75
N ALA A 110 7.07 11.60 9.31
CA ALA A 110 7.43 11.69 7.91
C ALA A 110 8.50 10.64 7.61
N LEU A 111 8.29 9.87 6.56
CA LEU A 111 9.15 8.79 6.08
C LEU A 111 9.57 9.09 4.66
N LEU A 112 10.84 8.82 4.36
CA LEU A 112 11.41 8.73 3.03
C LEU A 112 11.68 7.25 2.75
N LEU A 113 11.07 6.72 1.70
CA LEU A 113 11.05 5.30 1.37
C LEU A 113 11.49 5.08 -0.07
N ASP A 114 12.17 3.97 -0.32
CA ASP A 114 12.35 3.43 -1.65
C ASP A 114 10.96 3.14 -2.27
N PRO A 115 10.65 3.64 -3.48
CA PRO A 115 9.31 3.57 -4.06
C PRO A 115 9.01 2.22 -4.74
N SER A 116 10.03 1.36 -4.91
CA SER A 116 9.88 0.07 -5.55
C SER A 116 9.45 -1.01 -4.58
N GLY A 117 9.94 -0.94 -3.34
CA GLY A 117 9.64 -1.93 -2.34
C GLY A 117 10.40 -3.21 -2.63
N THR A 118 11.13 -3.69 -1.63
CA THR A 118 12.00 -4.84 -1.78
C THR A 118 11.70 -5.89 -0.72
N PRO A 119 10.46 -6.40 -0.54
CA PRO A 119 10.18 -7.35 0.55
C PRO A 119 11.19 -8.52 0.58
N THR A 120 11.44 -9.15 -0.57
CA THR A 120 12.34 -10.31 -0.75
C THR A 120 13.80 -9.96 -1.03
N ASN A 121 14.12 -8.69 -1.28
CA ASN A 121 15.49 -8.24 -1.56
C ASN A 121 16.05 -7.42 -0.38
N ASN A 122 17.26 -7.74 0.06
CA ASN A 122 17.94 -7.07 1.17
C ASN A 122 19.21 -6.32 0.75
N ASP A 123 19.47 -6.20 -0.56
CA ASP A 123 20.55 -5.38 -1.08
C ASP A 123 20.18 -3.90 -1.00
N ILE A 124 20.83 -3.18 -0.08
CA ILE A 124 20.61 -1.75 0.12
C ILE A 124 21.17 -0.90 -1.03
N SER A 125 22.08 -1.43 -1.85
CA SER A 125 22.63 -0.71 -3.01
C SER A 125 21.63 -0.50 -4.14
N GLU A 126 20.53 -1.26 -4.11
CA GLU A 126 19.40 -1.13 -5.03
C GLU A 126 18.33 -0.14 -4.54
N ALA A 127 18.40 0.31 -3.28
CA ALA A 127 17.42 1.24 -2.73
C ALA A 127 17.49 2.59 -3.44
N PHE A 128 16.32 3.18 -3.71
CA PHE A 128 16.15 4.50 -4.30
C PHE A 128 16.65 4.66 -5.75
N GLN A 129 16.94 3.56 -6.47
CA GLN A 129 17.32 3.62 -7.89
C GLN A 129 16.17 4.15 -8.77
N ASP A 130 14.93 3.90 -8.37
CA ASP A 130 13.72 4.32 -9.09
C ASP A 130 13.11 5.63 -8.53
N GLY A 131 13.87 6.40 -7.75
CA GLY A 131 13.43 7.63 -7.09
C GLY A 131 13.12 7.44 -5.61
N PHE A 132 12.20 8.23 -5.07
CA PHE A 132 11.78 8.18 -3.67
C PHE A 132 10.27 8.37 -3.50
N THR A 133 9.75 7.84 -2.39
CA THR A 133 8.39 8.11 -1.90
C THR A 133 8.50 8.76 -0.53
N VAL A 134 7.86 9.92 -0.38
CA VAL A 134 7.63 10.53 0.93
C VAL A 134 6.26 10.10 1.41
N VAL A 135 6.18 9.61 2.66
CA VAL A 135 4.91 9.36 3.36
C VAL A 135 4.91 10.21 4.60
N ALA A 136 3.91 11.08 4.77
CA ALA A 136 3.82 11.95 5.93
C ALA A 136 2.39 11.98 6.46
N GLY A 137 2.26 12.22 7.77
CA GLY A 137 0.96 12.32 8.39
C GLY A 137 1.01 12.76 9.83
N GLY A 138 -0.18 12.92 10.39
CA GLY A 138 -0.39 13.27 11.77
C GLY A 138 -1.59 12.53 12.34
N LYS A 139 -1.52 12.22 13.63
CA LYS A 139 -2.62 11.69 14.43
C LYS A 139 -2.85 12.60 15.62
N VAL A 140 -4.10 12.95 15.86
CA VAL A 140 -4.54 13.70 17.03
C VAL A 140 -5.48 12.83 17.84
N THR A 141 -5.18 12.66 19.12
CA THR A 141 -6.10 12.03 20.07
C THR A 141 -7.12 13.07 20.52
N THR A 142 -8.40 12.72 20.41
CA THR A 142 -9.54 13.55 20.77
C THR A 142 -10.40 12.85 21.83
N LYS A 143 -11.23 13.61 22.56
CA LYS A 143 -12.13 13.06 23.60
C LYS A 143 -13.54 13.66 23.57
N PRO A 144 -14.26 13.66 22.42
CA PRO A 144 -15.67 14.05 22.44
C PRO A 144 -16.45 13.04 23.31
N PHE A 145 -17.48 13.52 24.00
CA PHE A 145 -18.28 12.72 24.95
C PHE A 145 -17.48 12.16 26.15
N GLY A 146 -16.25 12.64 26.38
CA GLY A 146 -15.36 12.09 27.41
C GLY A 146 -14.71 10.76 27.01
N LEU A 147 -14.96 10.27 25.79
CA LEU A 147 -14.48 8.99 25.29
C LEU A 147 -13.36 9.19 24.26
N VAL A 148 -12.31 8.37 24.33
CA VAL A 148 -11.15 8.48 23.44
C VAL A 148 -11.55 8.31 21.97
N GLY A 149 -10.89 9.03 21.09
CA GLY A 149 -10.94 8.82 19.65
C GLY A 149 -9.71 9.41 18.99
N HIS A 150 -9.55 9.17 17.69
CA HIS A 150 -8.41 9.67 16.93
C HIS A 150 -8.87 10.25 15.60
N GLN A 151 -8.21 11.35 15.21
CA GLN A 151 -8.25 11.87 13.86
C GLN A 151 -6.87 11.71 13.25
N GLN A 152 -6.82 11.22 12.02
CA GLN A 152 -5.59 11.01 11.28
C GLN A 152 -5.70 11.67 9.92
N VAL A 153 -4.67 12.41 9.53
CA VAL A 153 -4.47 12.83 8.14
C VAL A 153 -3.12 12.32 7.70
N GLY A 154 -3.03 11.84 6.49
CA GLY A 154 -1.76 11.42 5.93
C GLY A 154 -1.79 11.46 4.41
N GLY A 155 -0.63 11.31 3.83
CA GLY A 155 -0.49 11.29 2.40
C GLY A 155 0.86 10.77 1.98
N MET A 156 0.97 10.56 0.68
CA MET A 156 2.20 10.18 0.03
C MET A 156 2.42 11.04 -1.21
N TRP A 157 3.69 11.21 -1.54
CA TRP A 157 4.15 11.76 -2.80
C TRP A 157 5.33 10.92 -3.27
N SER A 158 5.42 10.66 -4.57
CA SER A 158 6.48 9.85 -5.17
C SER A 158 6.87 10.42 -6.52
N ASP A 159 8.17 10.46 -6.82
CA ASP A 159 8.72 10.82 -8.14
C ASP A 159 9.00 9.61 -9.05
N LYS A 160 8.73 8.39 -8.56
CA LYS A 160 8.87 7.18 -9.37
C LYS A 160 7.97 7.27 -10.60
N THR A 161 8.58 7.06 -11.76
CA THR A 161 7.87 7.05 -13.05
C THR A 161 6.92 5.86 -13.13
N ARG A 162 5.65 6.11 -13.47
CA ARG A 162 4.58 5.10 -13.57
C ARG A 162 3.79 5.28 -14.85
N LEU A 163 3.09 4.23 -15.28
CA LEU A 163 2.14 4.30 -16.40
C LEU A 163 1.00 5.27 -16.06
N ALA A 164 0.73 6.22 -16.94
CA ALA A 164 -0.40 7.13 -16.80
C ALA A 164 -1.71 6.37 -17.04
N LEU A 165 -2.72 6.47 -16.17
CA LEU A 165 -4.03 5.86 -16.48
C LEU A 165 -4.84 6.71 -17.47
N SER A 166 -4.55 8.00 -17.58
CA SER A 166 -5.16 8.92 -18.56
C SER A 166 -4.46 8.80 -19.92
N GLN A 167 -4.74 7.72 -20.63
CA GLN A 167 -4.30 7.47 -22.00
C GLN A 167 -5.29 6.51 -22.70
N ASP A 168 -5.03 6.16 -23.97
CA ASP A 168 -5.88 5.21 -24.70
C ASP A 168 -5.97 3.85 -23.96
N PRO A 169 -7.15 3.48 -23.41
CA PRO A 169 -7.31 2.23 -22.68
C PRO A 169 -7.17 1.00 -23.60
N SER A 170 -7.38 1.15 -24.91
CA SER A 170 -7.15 0.09 -25.88
C SER A 170 -5.66 -0.17 -26.05
N ASN A 171 -4.82 0.87 -25.97
CA ASN A 171 -3.36 0.70 -25.98
C ASN A 171 -2.85 -0.04 -24.75
N ILE A 172 -3.34 0.31 -23.54
CA ILE A 172 -3.02 -0.42 -22.30
C ILE A 172 -3.47 -1.88 -22.41
N SER A 173 -4.68 -2.11 -22.92
CA SER A 173 -5.21 -3.46 -23.10
C SER A 173 -4.35 -4.30 -24.04
N ARG A 174 -3.89 -3.72 -25.15
CA ARG A 174 -2.94 -4.37 -26.07
C ARG A 174 -1.59 -4.66 -25.42
N MET A 175 -1.03 -3.71 -24.66
CA MET A 175 0.22 -3.94 -23.92
C MET A 175 0.11 -5.14 -22.98
N LEU A 176 -0.98 -5.25 -22.22
CA LEU A 176 -1.23 -6.37 -21.32
C LEU A 176 -1.43 -7.68 -22.09
N LEU A 177 -2.14 -7.64 -23.22
CA LEU A 177 -2.35 -8.80 -24.09
C LEU A 177 -1.03 -9.29 -24.70
N GLU A 178 -0.19 -8.41 -25.23
CA GLU A 178 1.13 -8.77 -25.78
C GLU A 178 2.07 -9.27 -24.69
N SER A 179 2.08 -8.65 -23.50
CA SER A 179 2.87 -9.14 -22.36
C SER A 179 2.47 -10.55 -21.94
N LYS A 180 1.18 -10.89 -22.03
CA LYS A 180 0.65 -12.23 -21.72
C LYS A 180 0.82 -13.22 -22.87
N PHE A 181 0.72 -12.74 -24.11
CA PHE A 181 0.82 -13.52 -25.33
C PHE A 181 1.79 -12.84 -26.31
N PRO A 182 3.11 -13.04 -26.16
CA PRO A 182 4.13 -12.35 -26.97
C PRO A 182 3.98 -12.57 -28.48
N LEU A 183 3.39 -13.69 -28.90
CA LEU A 183 3.07 -14.00 -30.30
C LEU A 183 2.06 -13.02 -30.92
N LEU A 184 1.34 -12.20 -30.14
CA LEU A 184 0.50 -11.15 -30.70
C LEU A 184 1.31 -9.94 -31.17
N GLY A 185 2.47 -9.67 -30.55
CA GLY A 185 3.37 -8.58 -30.96
C GLY A 185 4.18 -8.92 -32.21
N ASP A 186 4.48 -10.21 -32.42
CA ASP A 186 5.06 -10.74 -33.66
C ASP A 186 4.37 -12.05 -34.09
N PRO A 187 3.23 -11.96 -34.78
CA PRO A 187 2.44 -13.15 -35.13
C PRO A 187 3.08 -14.00 -36.24
N GLY A 188 4.07 -13.49 -36.96
CA GLY A 188 4.56 -14.13 -38.17
C GLY A 188 3.46 -14.31 -39.24
N PRO A 189 3.77 -14.95 -40.38
CA PRO A 189 2.91 -14.87 -41.58
C PRO A 189 1.58 -15.64 -41.47
N LEU A 190 1.54 -16.76 -40.74
CA LEU A 190 0.35 -17.60 -40.66
C LEU A 190 -0.69 -17.02 -39.70
N LEU A 191 -0.27 -16.65 -38.49
CA LEU A 191 -1.17 -16.03 -37.51
C LEU A 191 -1.57 -14.62 -37.96
N HIS A 192 -0.68 -13.87 -38.60
CA HIS A 192 -1.03 -12.56 -39.18
C HIS A 192 -2.20 -12.66 -40.15
N ARG A 193 -2.17 -13.58 -41.13
CA ARG A 193 -3.28 -13.79 -42.08
C ARG A 193 -4.59 -14.18 -41.39
N PHE A 194 -4.51 -14.98 -40.33
CA PHE A 194 -5.69 -15.38 -39.56
C PHE A 194 -6.28 -14.19 -38.79
N LEU A 195 -5.43 -13.43 -38.09
CA LEU A 195 -5.83 -12.24 -37.34
C LEU A 195 -6.35 -11.15 -38.28
N GLU A 196 -5.71 -10.90 -39.41
CA GLU A 196 -6.16 -9.92 -40.41
C GLU A 196 -7.58 -10.23 -40.89
N ARG A 197 -7.90 -11.51 -41.07
CA ARG A 197 -9.20 -11.95 -41.56
C ARG A 197 -10.30 -11.91 -40.51
N PHE A 198 -10.02 -12.28 -39.25
CA PHE A 198 -11.04 -12.50 -38.23
C PHE A 198 -10.99 -11.51 -37.05
N PHE A 199 -9.82 -10.95 -36.76
CA PHE A 199 -9.56 -10.08 -35.60
C PHE A 199 -8.56 -8.95 -35.93
N PRO A 200 -8.80 -8.12 -36.97
CA PRO A 200 -7.83 -7.13 -37.45
C PRO A 200 -7.43 -6.11 -36.37
N GLN A 201 -8.28 -5.87 -35.37
CA GLN A 201 -7.99 -5.03 -34.22
C GLN A 201 -6.78 -5.51 -33.39
N LEU A 202 -6.49 -6.82 -33.39
CA LEU A 202 -5.34 -7.41 -32.70
C LEU A 202 -4.02 -7.17 -33.44
N LEU A 203 -4.06 -6.68 -34.68
CA LEU A 203 -2.87 -6.28 -35.45
C LEU A 203 -2.51 -4.81 -35.26
N THR A 204 -3.28 -4.05 -34.47
CA THR A 204 -2.90 -2.66 -34.16
C THR A 204 -1.69 -2.68 -33.24
N PRO A 205 -0.55 -2.09 -33.63
CA PRO A 205 0.67 -2.17 -32.83
C PRO A 205 0.52 -1.40 -31.51
N VAL A 206 1.08 -1.96 -30.44
CA VAL A 206 1.26 -1.25 -29.16
C VAL A 206 2.07 0.03 -29.38
N GLN A 207 1.50 1.15 -28.94
CA GLN A 207 2.18 2.43 -28.91
C GLN A 207 2.92 2.59 -27.57
N PRO A 208 4.02 3.36 -27.53
CA PRO A 208 4.68 3.71 -26.27
C PRO A 208 3.66 4.31 -25.29
N PRO A 209 3.56 3.79 -24.05
CA PRO A 209 2.62 4.31 -23.09
C PRO A 209 3.04 5.70 -22.63
N ARG A 210 2.04 6.53 -22.33
CA ARG A 210 2.27 7.73 -21.53
C ARG A 210 2.65 7.34 -20.11
N THR A 211 3.61 8.06 -19.54
CA THR A 211 4.04 7.92 -18.15
C THR A 211 3.82 9.22 -17.38
N GLU A 212 3.74 9.11 -16.06
CA GLU A 212 3.74 10.22 -15.10
C GLU A 212 4.94 10.03 -14.16
N ASN A 213 5.67 11.10 -13.89
CA ASN A 213 6.84 11.12 -13.00
C ASN A 213 6.50 11.70 -11.62
N SER A 214 5.22 11.89 -11.31
CA SER A 214 4.76 12.31 -10.01
C SER A 214 3.43 11.66 -9.68
N THR A 215 3.33 11.11 -8.49
CA THR A 215 2.07 10.58 -7.97
C THR A 215 1.93 10.99 -6.52
N TRP A 216 0.72 11.36 -6.13
CA TRP A 216 0.41 11.73 -4.76
C TRP A 216 -0.96 11.20 -4.37
N ALA A 217 -1.16 11.05 -3.07
CA ALA A 217 -2.45 10.76 -2.51
C ALA A 217 -2.53 11.30 -1.08
N VAL A 218 -3.76 11.53 -0.62
CA VAL A 218 -4.07 11.97 0.73
C VAL A 218 -5.20 11.09 1.23
N PHE A 219 -5.22 10.82 2.53
CA PHE A 219 -6.34 10.18 3.19
C PHE A 219 -6.64 10.88 4.52
N TYR A 220 -7.89 10.77 4.94
CA TYR A 220 -8.32 11.14 6.28
C TYR A 220 -8.97 9.94 6.97
N GLY A 221 -8.56 9.65 8.20
CA GLY A 221 -9.12 8.58 9.03
C GLY A 221 -9.68 9.12 10.34
N PHE A 222 -10.78 8.52 10.79
CA PHE A 222 -11.43 8.87 12.05
C PHE A 222 -11.89 7.61 12.77
N ASP A 223 -11.59 7.52 14.07
CA ASP A 223 -12.15 6.53 14.98
C ASP A 223 -12.65 7.20 16.27
N GLN A 224 -13.86 6.83 16.72
CA GLN A 224 -14.46 7.38 17.93
C GLN A 224 -15.36 6.38 18.65
N TYR A 225 -15.16 6.27 19.97
CA TYR A 225 -16.12 5.64 20.87
C TYR A 225 -17.33 6.57 21.07
N LEU A 226 -18.55 6.08 20.85
CA LEU A 226 -19.79 6.87 20.96
C LEU A 226 -20.55 6.61 22.27
N ALA A 227 -20.38 5.43 22.85
CA ALA A 227 -20.98 5.01 24.12
C ALA A 227 -20.13 3.90 24.75
N GLU A 228 -20.26 3.72 26.07
CA GLU A 228 -19.64 2.64 26.84
C GLU A 228 -20.74 1.92 27.62
N ASP A 229 -20.84 0.59 27.47
CA ASP A 229 -21.74 -0.24 28.28
C ASP A 229 -21.08 -0.49 29.64
N VAL A 230 -21.61 0.17 30.66
CA VAL A 230 -21.10 0.13 32.05
C VAL A 230 -21.42 -1.21 32.74
N GLU A 231 -22.26 -2.04 32.14
CA GLU A 231 -22.84 -3.23 32.79
C GLU A 231 -22.02 -4.51 32.64
N THR A 232 -21.10 -4.57 31.68
CA THR A 232 -20.17 -5.68 31.51
C THR A 232 -18.76 -5.12 31.59
N ALA A 233 -17.86 -5.72 32.38
CA ALA A 233 -16.44 -5.34 32.44
C ALA A 233 -15.66 -5.56 31.11
N VAL A 234 -16.38 -5.68 30.00
CA VAL A 234 -15.91 -5.64 28.62
C VAL A 234 -16.27 -4.26 28.12
N VAL A 235 -15.31 -3.52 27.56
CA VAL A 235 -15.56 -2.24 26.87
C VAL A 235 -16.39 -2.52 25.60
N GLY A 236 -17.67 -2.84 25.77
CA GLY A 236 -18.68 -2.92 24.73
C GLY A 236 -19.22 -1.50 24.51
N GLY A 237 -19.39 -1.10 23.26
CA GLY A 237 -19.80 0.25 22.94
C GLY A 237 -19.99 0.43 21.44
N ILE A 238 -20.79 1.42 21.05
CA ILE A 238 -20.92 1.78 19.64
C ILE A 238 -19.64 2.48 19.20
N ARG A 239 -19.05 1.97 18.13
CA ARG A 239 -17.79 2.46 17.57
C ARG A 239 -18.02 2.80 16.11
N LEU A 240 -17.53 3.95 15.69
CA LEU A 240 -17.56 4.36 14.29
C LEU A 240 -16.14 4.54 13.77
N TYR A 241 -15.90 4.04 12.56
CA TYR A 241 -14.69 4.30 11.81
C TYR A 241 -15.04 4.63 10.36
N VAL A 242 -14.46 5.70 9.82
CA VAL A 242 -14.68 6.18 8.44
C VAL A 242 -13.35 6.67 7.86
N ARG A 243 -13.17 6.50 6.53
CA ARG A 243 -12.06 7.07 5.76
C ARG A 243 -12.54 7.67 4.45
N PHE A 244 -11.88 8.75 4.04
CA PHE A 244 -11.98 9.39 2.73
C PHE A 244 -10.60 9.43 2.07
#